data_AF-A0AAV0W1C1-F1
#
_entry.id   AF-A0AAV0W1C1-F1
#
_cell.length_a   1.000
_cell.length_b   1.000
_cell.length_c   1.000
_cell.angle_alpha   90.00
_cell.angle_beta   90.00
_cell.angle_gamma   90.00
#
_symmetry.space_group_name_H-M   'P 1'
#
loop_
_entity.id
_entity.type
_entity.pdbx_description
1 polymer ?
#
loop_
_entity_poly.entity_id
_entity_poly.type
_entity_poly.pdbx_seq_one_letter_code
_entity_poly.pdbx_strand_id
1 'polypeptide(L)'
;MPLMGLLKVSESAFRNYQIHGKHRQINGLVLIERLNEKYGNCINKSELQMNFAEAYWANGNLHSMFKIFETFYPVETTKVNYVLDPIVHTIVKSHGVASVVMVSNFVNSIVVRYGDYHPMCILWKYLFLSELFNDNLEAEKLLSQNTNLIENIQYLTPSLTRKMLKTHKVECVQRIMIILLKHKRMEPYQWILRSLFEYYYTLGNVRQCKEIMKHSIELNVPLPQAQQSRLIHMVLNNKHQQKINKEVTAIIFKLMF
;
A
#
# COMPACT_ATOMS: atom_id res chain seq x y z
N MET A 1 0.58 -9.94 57.09
CA MET A 1 1.48 -9.74 55.92
C MET A 1 2.24 -11.04 55.73
N PRO A 2 2.21 -11.73 54.55
CA PRO A 2 2.39 -11.16 53.21
C PRO A 2 1.50 -11.81 52.11
N LEU A 3 0.67 -11.02 51.43
CA LEU A 3 -0.06 -11.44 50.19
C LEU A 3 0.30 -10.58 48.96
N MET A 4 1.20 -9.61 49.11
CA MET A 4 1.61 -8.70 48.03
C MET A 4 2.76 -9.22 47.16
N GLY A 5 3.43 -10.31 47.55
CA GLY A 5 4.60 -10.85 46.82
C GLY A 5 4.24 -11.72 45.62
N LEU A 6 3.13 -12.48 45.68
CA LEU A 6 2.74 -13.43 44.63
C LEU A 6 2.07 -12.77 43.41
N LEU A 7 1.38 -11.64 43.61
CA LEU A 7 0.74 -10.88 42.52
C LEU A 7 1.75 -10.24 41.56
N LYS A 8 2.90 -9.76 42.07
CA LYS A 8 3.94 -9.12 41.23
C LYS A 8 4.74 -10.11 40.36
N VAL A 9 4.80 -11.38 40.75
CA VAL A 9 5.45 -12.45 39.96
C VAL A 9 4.61 -12.85 38.74
N SER A 10 3.29 -12.57 38.75
CA SER A 10 2.42 -12.89 37.60
C SER A 10 2.62 -11.90 36.45
N GLU A 11 2.54 -10.59 36.68
CA GLU A 11 2.51 -9.62 35.59
C GLU A 11 3.88 -9.41 34.91
N SER A 12 4.96 -9.48 35.70
CA SER A 12 6.34 -9.30 35.20
C SER A 12 6.87 -10.54 34.47
N ALA A 13 6.63 -11.74 35.01
CA ALA A 13 6.95 -13.00 34.32
C ALA A 13 6.08 -13.19 33.07
N PHE A 14 4.83 -12.74 33.12
CA PHE A 14 3.90 -12.76 32.01
C PHE A 14 4.28 -11.76 30.91
N ARG A 15 4.66 -10.52 31.24
CA ARG A 15 5.23 -9.56 30.28
C ARG A 15 6.55 -10.08 29.69
N ASN A 16 7.40 -10.72 30.47
CA ASN A 16 8.62 -11.36 29.96
C ASN A 16 8.29 -12.51 28.99
N TYR A 17 7.26 -13.32 29.27
CA TYR A 17 6.77 -14.33 28.32
C TYR A 17 6.06 -13.72 27.10
N GLN A 18 5.40 -12.57 27.20
CA GLN A 18 4.91 -11.82 26.04
C GLN A 18 6.08 -11.35 25.16
N ILE A 19 7.23 -11.00 25.74
CA ILE A 19 8.41 -10.57 24.98
C ILE A 19 9.11 -11.78 24.32
N HIS A 20 9.14 -12.94 24.99
CA HIS A 20 9.93 -14.11 24.52
C HIS A 20 9.09 -15.20 23.83
N GLY A 21 7.80 -15.31 24.13
CA GLY A 21 6.84 -16.27 23.58
C GLY A 21 6.04 -15.73 22.38
N LYS A 22 6.31 -14.49 21.95
CA LYS A 22 5.67 -13.82 20.79
C LYS A 22 5.89 -14.52 19.45
N HIS A 23 6.69 -15.58 19.40
CA HIS A 23 6.98 -16.28 18.16
C HIS A 23 6.22 -17.60 18.08
N ARG A 24 5.03 -17.53 17.46
CA ARG A 24 4.44 -18.60 16.65
C ARG A 24 4.02 -19.88 17.38
N GLN A 25 4.08 -19.94 18.71
CA GLN A 25 3.75 -21.14 19.49
C GLN A 25 2.31 -21.08 20.03
N ILE A 26 1.38 -21.70 19.30
CA ILE A 26 -0.04 -21.77 19.69
C ILE A 26 -0.22 -22.36 21.10
N ASN A 27 0.57 -23.38 21.47
CA ASN A 27 0.51 -23.98 22.80
C ASN A 27 0.84 -22.99 23.93
N GLY A 28 1.78 -22.07 23.69
CA GLY A 28 2.11 -21.00 24.63
C GLY A 28 0.95 -20.03 24.83
N LEU A 29 0.25 -19.68 23.74
CA LEU A 29 -0.94 -18.82 23.80
C LEU A 29 -2.12 -19.50 24.49
N VAL A 30 -2.32 -20.81 24.32
CA VAL A 30 -3.35 -21.57 25.05
C VAL A 30 -3.07 -21.57 26.56
N LEU A 31 -1.80 -21.72 26.96
CA LEU A 31 -1.43 -21.62 28.37
C LEU A 31 -1.70 -20.21 28.92
N ILE A 32 -1.35 -19.18 28.13
CA ILE A 32 -1.62 -17.78 28.46
C ILE A 32 -3.13 -17.53 28.65
N GLU A 33 -3.98 -18.04 27.77
CA GLU A 33 -5.43 -17.89 27.87
C GLU A 33 -5.99 -18.50 29.16
N ARG A 34 -5.58 -19.74 29.48
CA ARG A 34 -5.98 -20.43 30.72
C ARG A 34 -5.52 -19.68 31.97
N LEU A 35 -4.31 -19.14 31.94
CA LEU A 35 -3.79 -18.34 33.05
C LEU A 35 -4.56 -17.01 33.16
N ASN A 36 -4.88 -16.36 32.04
CA ASN A 36 -5.68 -15.13 32.03
C ASN A 36 -7.04 -15.35 32.68
N GLU A 37 -7.75 -16.43 32.31
CA GLU A 37 -9.03 -16.81 32.93
C GLU A 37 -8.88 -17.07 34.43
N LYS A 38 -7.85 -17.83 34.82
CA LYS A 38 -7.58 -18.19 36.22
C LYS A 38 -7.27 -16.98 37.11
N TYR A 39 -6.61 -15.95 36.56
CA TYR A 39 -6.16 -14.77 37.31
C TYR A 39 -7.02 -13.52 37.08
N GLY A 40 -8.25 -13.68 36.60
CA GLY A 40 -9.25 -12.59 36.58
C GLY A 40 -9.25 -11.73 35.31
N ASN A 41 -8.80 -12.27 34.18
CA ASN A 41 -8.84 -11.64 32.85
C ASN A 41 -8.08 -10.30 32.77
N CYS A 42 -6.86 -10.26 33.30
CA CYS A 42 -6.01 -9.07 33.27
C CYS A 42 -5.63 -8.63 31.84
N ILE A 43 -5.70 -9.51 30.86
CA ILE A 43 -5.42 -9.23 29.44
C ILE A 43 -6.74 -9.07 28.70
N ASN A 44 -6.79 -8.04 27.86
CA ASN A 44 -7.93 -7.85 26.97
C ASN A 44 -8.09 -9.06 26.04
N LYS A 45 -9.29 -9.65 26.02
CA LYS A 45 -9.64 -10.79 25.17
C LYS A 45 -9.33 -10.51 23.69
N SER A 46 -9.57 -9.30 23.19
CA SER A 46 -9.27 -8.96 21.80
C SER A 46 -7.78 -8.97 21.49
N GLU A 47 -6.95 -8.46 22.40
CA GLU A 47 -5.49 -8.47 22.27
C GLU A 47 -4.95 -9.91 22.22
N LEU A 48 -5.44 -10.76 23.11
CA LEU A 48 -5.06 -12.17 23.12
C LEU A 48 -5.45 -12.88 21.82
N GLN A 49 -6.64 -12.59 21.29
CA GLN A 49 -7.13 -13.21 20.06
C GLN A 49 -6.37 -12.71 18.83
N MET A 50 -5.92 -11.45 18.78
CA MET A 50 -5.01 -10.99 17.72
C MET A 50 -3.68 -11.76 17.73
N ASN A 51 -3.11 -12.03 18.92
CA ASN A 51 -1.90 -12.86 19.03
C ASN A 51 -2.14 -14.29 18.53
N PHE A 52 -3.31 -14.87 18.80
CA PHE A 52 -3.70 -16.17 18.24
C PHE A 52 -3.81 -16.13 16.72
N ALA A 53 -4.41 -15.08 16.15
CA ALA A 53 -4.52 -14.93 14.70
C ALA A 53 -3.14 -14.90 14.03
N GLU A 54 -2.19 -14.13 14.57
CA GLU A 54 -0.80 -14.10 14.10
C GLU A 54 -0.10 -15.45 14.22
N ALA A 55 -0.32 -16.17 15.34
CA ALA A 55 0.24 -17.50 15.52
C ALA A 55 -0.37 -18.52 14.55
N TYR A 56 -1.68 -18.48 14.29
CA TYR A 56 -2.33 -19.35 13.32
C TYR A 56 -1.82 -19.08 11.90
N TRP A 57 -1.66 -17.82 11.51
CA TRP A 57 -0.99 -17.46 10.26
C TRP A 57 0.41 -18.06 10.19
N ALA A 58 1.23 -17.83 11.22
CA ALA A 58 2.62 -18.27 11.21
C ALA A 58 2.78 -19.80 11.10
N ASN A 59 1.75 -20.56 11.48
CA ASN A 59 1.68 -22.01 11.35
C ASN A 59 0.93 -22.48 10.08
N GLY A 60 0.59 -21.58 9.15
CA GLY A 60 -0.10 -21.89 7.90
C GLY A 60 -1.61 -22.15 8.04
N ASN A 61 -2.19 -21.97 9.22
CA ASN A 61 -3.62 -22.17 9.46
C ASN A 61 -4.43 -20.89 9.21
N LEU A 62 -4.60 -20.53 7.94
CA LEU A 62 -5.35 -19.34 7.54
C LEU A 62 -6.83 -19.40 7.94
N HIS A 63 -7.43 -20.60 7.97
CA HIS A 63 -8.84 -20.76 8.35
C HIS A 63 -9.11 -20.29 9.79
N SER A 64 -8.31 -20.77 10.75
CA SER A 64 -8.45 -20.34 12.16
C SER A 64 -8.15 -18.85 12.34
N MET A 65 -7.16 -18.33 11.62
CA MET A 65 -6.84 -16.90 11.61
C MET A 65 -8.04 -16.06 11.13
N PHE A 66 -8.62 -16.37 9.97
CA PHE A 66 -9.77 -15.62 9.45
C PHE A 66 -10.98 -15.72 10.36
N LYS A 67 -11.25 -16.89 10.97
CA LYS A 67 -12.35 -17.04 11.93
C LYS A 67 -12.23 -16.09 13.12
N ILE A 68 -11.01 -15.88 13.62
CA ILE A 68 -10.76 -14.89 14.67
C ILE A 68 -11.04 -13.48 14.15
N PHE A 69 -10.50 -13.13 12.98
CA PHE A 69 -10.74 -11.80 12.41
C PHE A 69 -12.22 -11.52 12.17
N GLU A 70 -12.98 -12.47 11.61
CA GLU A 70 -14.43 -12.32 11.41
C GLU A 70 -15.17 -12.09 12.74
N THR A 71 -14.78 -12.81 13.79
CA THR A 71 -15.41 -12.70 15.12
C THR A 71 -15.16 -11.34 15.75
N PHE A 72 -13.94 -10.79 15.60
CA PHE A 72 -13.53 -9.56 16.26
C PHE A 72 -13.61 -8.32 15.37
N TYR A 73 -13.87 -8.46 14.07
CA TYR A 73 -13.99 -7.33 13.14
C TYR A 73 -14.97 -6.23 13.60
N PRO A 74 -16.22 -6.53 14.01
CA PRO A 74 -17.19 -5.48 14.33
C PRO A 74 -16.86 -4.70 15.61
N VAL A 75 -16.01 -5.24 16.48
CA VAL A 75 -15.66 -4.63 17.77
C VAL A 75 -14.27 -4.01 17.78
N GLU A 76 -13.35 -4.51 16.95
CA GLU A 76 -11.92 -4.18 16.98
C GLU A 76 -11.36 -3.96 15.58
N THR A 77 -12.14 -3.35 14.69
CA THR A 77 -11.84 -3.10 13.27
C THR A 77 -10.42 -2.57 13.04
N THR A 78 -10.02 -1.53 13.79
CA THR A 78 -8.69 -0.92 13.66
C THR A 78 -7.55 -1.90 13.98
N LYS A 79 -7.71 -2.73 15.02
CA LYS A 79 -6.69 -3.72 15.40
C LYS A 79 -6.63 -4.85 14.38
N VAL A 80 -7.78 -5.35 13.94
CA VAL A 80 -7.84 -6.38 12.89
C VAL A 80 -7.13 -5.88 11.63
N ASN A 81 -7.43 -4.66 11.18
CA ASN A 81 -6.81 -4.08 9.99
C ASN A 81 -5.29 -3.87 10.16
N TYR A 82 -4.85 -3.44 11.35
CA TYR A 82 -3.43 -3.29 11.66
C TYR A 82 -2.67 -4.63 11.57
N VAL A 83 -3.24 -5.70 12.12
CA VAL A 83 -2.64 -7.04 12.04
C VAL A 83 -2.72 -7.57 10.62
N LEU A 84 -3.85 -7.38 9.93
CA LEU A 84 -4.12 -7.91 8.59
C LEU A 84 -3.18 -7.34 7.51
N ASP A 85 -2.82 -6.05 7.57
CA ASP A 85 -1.99 -5.37 6.55
C ASP A 85 -0.67 -6.13 6.25
N PRO A 86 0.21 -6.41 7.23
CA PRO A 86 1.42 -7.20 6.99
C PRO A 86 1.15 -8.65 6.57
N ILE A 87 0.03 -9.27 7.01
CA ILE A 87 -0.34 -10.64 6.59
C ILE A 87 -0.60 -10.67 5.08
N VAL A 88 -1.46 -9.77 4.62
CA VAL A 88 -1.86 -9.73 3.22
C VAL A 88 -0.66 -9.43 2.33
N HIS A 89 0.23 -8.53 2.77
CA HIS A 89 1.49 -8.28 2.08
C HIS A 89 2.29 -9.57 1.88
N THR A 90 2.47 -10.36 2.93
CA THR A 90 3.23 -11.62 2.85
C THR A 90 2.52 -12.67 2.01
N ILE A 91 1.19 -12.78 2.08
CA ILE A 91 0.41 -13.73 1.27
C ILE A 91 0.55 -13.41 -0.21
N VAL A 92 0.42 -12.13 -0.61
CA VAL A 92 0.60 -11.74 -2.01
C VAL A 92 2.04 -11.97 -2.44
N LYS A 93 3.02 -11.59 -1.61
CA LYS A 93 4.45 -11.74 -1.92
C LYS A 93 4.90 -13.21 -2.02
N SER A 94 4.25 -14.13 -1.29
CA SER A 94 4.55 -15.57 -1.39
C SER A 94 3.91 -16.24 -2.60
N HIS A 95 3.07 -15.53 -3.35
CA HIS A 95 2.40 -16.00 -4.56
C HIS A 95 1.55 -17.27 -4.38
N GLY A 96 1.06 -17.49 -3.17
CA GLY A 96 0.16 -18.61 -2.88
C GLY A 96 -1.24 -18.33 -3.42
N VAL A 97 -1.55 -18.77 -4.64
CA VAL A 97 -2.87 -18.54 -5.30
C VAL A 97 -4.04 -18.93 -4.40
N ALA A 98 -3.98 -20.10 -3.76
CA ALA A 98 -5.02 -20.54 -2.82
C ALA A 98 -5.17 -19.58 -1.63
N SER A 99 -4.06 -19.10 -1.07
CA SER A 99 -4.05 -18.15 0.04
C SER A 99 -4.62 -16.79 -0.38
N VAL A 100 -4.29 -16.31 -1.59
CA VAL A 100 -4.87 -15.08 -2.15
C VAL A 100 -6.39 -15.22 -2.30
N VAL A 101 -6.88 -16.35 -2.83
CA VAL A 101 -8.32 -16.63 -2.93
C VAL A 101 -8.99 -16.62 -1.55
N MET A 102 -8.37 -17.24 -0.53
CA MET A 102 -8.91 -17.20 0.83
C MET A 102 -8.98 -15.77 1.38
N VAL A 103 -7.94 -14.96 1.20
CA VAL A 103 -7.95 -13.54 1.61
C VAL A 103 -9.03 -12.78 0.85
N SER A 104 -9.15 -12.96 -0.48
CA SER A 104 -10.18 -12.32 -1.31
C SER A 104 -11.59 -12.63 -0.80
N ASN A 105 -11.86 -13.90 -0.47
CA ASN A 105 -13.15 -14.31 0.08
C ASN A 105 -13.42 -13.66 1.44
N PHE A 106 -12.40 -13.64 2.32
CA PHE A 106 -12.50 -13.00 3.62
C PHE A 106 -12.79 -11.49 3.49
N VAL A 107 -12.00 -10.73 2.72
CA VAL A 107 -12.22 -9.28 2.60
C VAL A 107 -13.54 -8.95 1.90
N ASN A 108 -13.99 -9.78 0.97
CA ASN A 108 -15.31 -9.64 0.36
C ASN A 108 -16.43 -9.88 1.38
N SER A 109 -16.26 -10.85 2.29
CA SER A 109 -17.22 -11.08 3.37
C SER A 109 -17.36 -9.87 4.30
N ILE A 110 -16.25 -9.17 4.58
CA ILE A 110 -16.24 -7.94 5.38
C ILE A 110 -17.01 -6.83 4.67
N VAL A 111 -16.76 -6.63 3.36
CA VAL A 111 -17.49 -5.64 2.56
C VAL A 111 -18.99 -5.94 2.56
N VAL A 112 -19.39 -7.20 2.33
CA VAL A 112 -20.81 -7.59 2.27
C VAL A 112 -21.50 -7.41 3.62
N ARG A 113 -20.83 -7.74 4.74
CA ARG A 113 -21.44 -7.70 6.08
C ARG A 113 -21.44 -6.31 6.70
N TYR A 114 -20.40 -5.53 6.46
CA TYR A 114 -20.14 -4.28 7.20
C TYR A 114 -20.02 -3.04 6.30
N GLY A 115 -19.97 -3.21 4.98
CA GLY A 115 -19.75 -2.11 4.03
C GLY A 115 -18.34 -1.50 4.11
N ASP A 116 -17.41 -2.14 4.84
CA ASP A 116 -16.06 -1.64 5.04
C ASP A 116 -15.10 -2.17 3.97
N TYR A 117 -14.59 -1.26 3.16
CA TYR A 117 -13.66 -1.55 2.07
C TYR A 117 -12.19 -1.54 2.49
N HIS A 118 -11.86 -1.17 3.73
CA HIS A 118 -10.47 -1.02 4.16
C HIS A 118 -9.62 -2.30 3.96
N PRO A 119 -10.08 -3.51 4.36
CA PRO A 119 -9.33 -4.75 4.09
C PRO A 119 -9.16 -5.04 2.60
N MET A 120 -10.19 -4.73 1.79
CA MET A 120 -10.14 -4.93 0.35
C MET A 120 -9.16 -3.95 -0.31
N CYS A 121 -9.06 -2.71 0.19
CA CYS A 121 -8.04 -1.76 -0.24
C CYS A 121 -6.62 -2.24 0.09
N ILE A 122 -6.41 -2.85 1.26
CA ILE A 122 -5.13 -3.48 1.62
C ILE A 122 -4.76 -4.56 0.60
N LEU A 123 -5.69 -5.48 0.31
CA LEU A 123 -5.47 -6.54 -0.67
C LEU A 123 -5.18 -5.99 -2.07
N TRP A 124 -6.03 -5.07 -2.55
CA TRP A 124 -5.84 -4.42 -3.84
C TRP A 124 -4.48 -3.74 -3.94
N LYS A 125 -4.05 -3.00 -2.91
CA LYS A 125 -2.76 -2.30 -2.87
C LYS A 125 -1.61 -3.27 -3.12
N TYR A 126 -1.60 -4.43 -2.46
CA TYR A 126 -0.50 -5.37 -2.61
C TYR A 126 -0.55 -6.15 -3.92
N LEU A 127 -1.73 -6.54 -4.38
CA LEU A 127 -1.90 -7.16 -5.70
C LEU A 127 -1.45 -6.21 -6.82
N PHE A 128 -1.86 -4.94 -6.76
CA PHE A 128 -1.50 -3.91 -7.72
C PHE A 128 0.01 -3.63 -7.79
N LEU A 129 0.68 -3.64 -6.63
CA LEU A 129 2.11 -3.40 -6.51
C LEU A 129 2.96 -4.66 -6.81
N SER A 130 2.32 -5.81 -7.00
CA SER A 130 3.02 -7.05 -7.35
C SER A 130 3.65 -6.94 -8.73
N GLU A 131 4.82 -7.56 -8.87
CA GLU A 131 5.54 -7.68 -10.14
C GLU A 131 4.95 -8.79 -11.02
N LEU A 132 4.11 -9.66 -10.45
CA LEU A 132 3.46 -10.73 -11.22
C LEU A 132 2.23 -10.24 -11.97
N PHE A 133 2.13 -10.62 -13.23
CA PHE A 133 0.98 -10.29 -14.08
C PHE A 133 -0.35 -10.81 -13.51
N ASN A 134 -0.38 -12.04 -12.98
CA ASN A 134 -1.61 -12.65 -12.44
C ASN A 134 -2.15 -11.88 -11.22
N ASP A 135 -1.27 -11.40 -10.35
CA ASP A 135 -1.69 -10.59 -9.20
C ASP A 135 -2.30 -9.25 -9.66
N ASN A 136 -1.71 -8.65 -10.70
CA ASN A 136 -2.24 -7.43 -11.31
C ASN A 136 -3.61 -7.65 -11.96
N LEU A 137 -3.83 -8.80 -12.60
CA LEU A 137 -5.16 -9.19 -13.11
C LEU A 137 -6.18 -9.34 -11.97
N GLU A 138 -5.80 -9.95 -10.85
CA GLU A 138 -6.71 -10.10 -9.71
C GLU A 138 -7.03 -8.72 -9.07
N ALA A 139 -6.07 -7.79 -9.03
CA ALA A 139 -6.34 -6.41 -8.61
C ALA A 139 -7.38 -5.70 -9.50
N GLU A 140 -7.30 -5.88 -10.82
CA GLU A 140 -8.29 -5.34 -11.76
C GLU A 140 -9.65 -6.01 -11.61
N LYS A 141 -9.66 -7.33 -11.38
CA LYS A 141 -10.88 -8.09 -11.13
C LYS A 141 -11.58 -7.61 -9.87
N LEU A 142 -10.86 -7.38 -8.77
CA LEU A 142 -11.42 -6.81 -7.54
C LEU A 142 -12.15 -5.49 -7.79
N LEU A 143 -11.53 -4.58 -8.55
CA LEU A 143 -12.15 -3.30 -8.95
C LEU A 143 -13.41 -3.49 -9.81
N SER A 144 -13.39 -4.45 -10.73
CA SER A 144 -14.54 -4.72 -11.61
C SER A 144 -15.72 -5.34 -10.87
N GLN A 145 -15.45 -6.18 -9.85
CA GLN A 145 -16.47 -6.85 -9.06
C GLN A 145 -17.02 -5.97 -7.92
N ASN A 146 -16.26 -4.94 -7.52
CA ASN A 146 -16.61 -4.05 -6.41
C ASN A 146 -16.55 -2.59 -6.87
N THR A 147 -17.64 -2.09 -7.45
CA THR A 147 -17.69 -0.75 -8.05
C THR A 147 -17.35 0.39 -7.09
N ASN A 148 -17.64 0.23 -5.79
CA ASN A 148 -17.34 1.23 -4.76
C ASN A 148 -15.89 1.19 -4.26
N LEU A 149 -15.12 0.16 -4.62
CA LEU A 149 -13.72 0.05 -4.19
C LEU A 149 -12.87 1.22 -4.71
N ILE A 150 -13.18 1.74 -5.90
CA ILE A 150 -12.46 2.90 -6.46
C ILE A 150 -12.62 4.16 -5.59
N GLU A 151 -13.75 4.33 -4.91
CA GLU A 151 -13.98 5.49 -4.04
C GLU A 151 -13.02 5.50 -2.85
N ASN A 152 -12.54 4.33 -2.43
CA ASN A 152 -11.59 4.19 -1.35
C ASN A 152 -10.14 4.24 -1.87
N ILE A 153 -9.87 3.58 -2.99
CA ILE A 153 -8.54 3.55 -3.61
C ILE A 153 -8.06 4.95 -4.00
N GLN A 154 -8.95 5.82 -4.52
CA GLN A 154 -8.56 7.15 -4.98
C GLN A 154 -7.84 7.96 -3.88
N TYR A 155 -8.21 7.78 -2.61
CA TYR A 155 -7.54 8.44 -1.47
C TYR A 155 -6.15 7.88 -1.16
N LEU A 156 -5.86 6.64 -1.56
CA LEU A 156 -4.53 6.03 -1.43
C LEU A 156 -3.58 6.50 -2.55
N THR A 157 -4.14 6.90 -3.70
CA THR A 157 -3.35 7.20 -4.89
C THR A 157 -2.29 8.30 -4.70
N PRO A 158 -2.50 9.39 -3.92
CA PRO A 158 -1.46 10.40 -3.75
C PRO A 158 -0.25 9.87 -2.97
N SER A 159 -0.50 9.06 -1.95
CA SER A 159 0.57 8.43 -1.15
C SER A 159 1.36 7.42 -1.98
N LEU A 160 0.64 6.54 -2.70
CA LEU A 160 1.25 5.55 -3.60
C LEU A 160 2.06 6.21 -4.70
N THR A 161 1.51 7.21 -5.37
CA THR A 161 2.19 7.94 -6.45
C THR A 161 3.50 8.57 -5.96
N ARG A 162 3.49 9.27 -4.82
CA ARG A 162 4.72 9.84 -4.25
C ARG A 162 5.76 8.77 -3.97
N LYS A 163 5.34 7.63 -3.41
CA LYS A 163 6.25 6.52 -3.14
C LYS A 163 6.86 5.96 -4.43
N MET A 164 6.03 5.72 -5.45
CA MET A 164 6.46 5.14 -6.73
C MET A 164 7.39 6.07 -7.51
N LEU A 165 7.08 7.38 -7.56
CA LEU A 165 7.96 8.37 -8.21
C LEU A 165 9.32 8.48 -7.50
N LYS A 166 9.34 8.45 -6.15
CA LYS A 166 10.59 8.44 -5.38
C LYS A 166 11.45 7.21 -5.66
N THR A 167 10.83 6.07 -5.99
CA THR A 167 11.53 4.83 -6.35
C THR A 167 11.65 4.62 -7.86
N HIS A 168 11.43 5.67 -8.66
CA HIS A 168 11.50 5.65 -10.13
C HIS A 168 10.60 4.60 -10.82
N LYS A 169 9.56 4.10 -10.15
CA LYS A 169 8.57 3.14 -10.68
C LYS A 169 7.46 3.86 -11.45
N VAL A 170 7.81 4.47 -12.57
CA VAL A 170 6.87 5.31 -13.35
C VAL A 170 5.76 4.48 -13.99
N GLU A 171 6.05 3.24 -14.40
CA GLU A 171 5.06 2.32 -14.96
C GLU A 171 3.90 2.07 -13.97
N CYS A 172 4.19 1.96 -12.66
CA CYS A 172 3.15 1.86 -11.64
C CYS A 172 2.28 3.11 -11.59
N VAL A 173 2.86 4.30 -11.71
CA VAL A 173 2.11 5.57 -11.72
C VAL A 173 1.20 5.66 -12.94
N GLN A 174 1.69 5.28 -14.11
CA GLN A 174 0.90 5.23 -15.34
C GLN A 174 -0.27 4.24 -15.22
N ARG A 175 -0.05 3.07 -14.60
CA ARG A 175 -1.13 2.10 -14.32
C ARG A 175 -2.20 2.69 -13.39
N ILE A 176 -1.84 3.45 -12.35
CA ILE A 176 -2.81 4.16 -11.50
C ILE A 176 -3.62 5.15 -12.36
N MET A 177 -2.95 5.93 -13.21
CA MET A 177 -3.62 6.90 -14.09
C MET A 177 -4.64 6.21 -15.02
N ILE A 178 -4.29 5.07 -15.60
CA ILE A 178 -5.20 4.27 -16.45
C ILE A 178 -6.43 3.82 -15.64
N ILE A 179 -6.24 3.32 -14.42
CA ILE A 179 -7.34 2.92 -13.54
C ILE A 179 -8.25 4.12 -13.24
N LEU A 180 -7.70 5.27 -12.89
CA LEU A 180 -8.49 6.47 -12.60
C LEU A 180 -9.29 6.93 -13.83
N LEU A 181 -8.69 6.91 -15.02
CA LEU A 181 -9.39 7.23 -16.27
C LEU A 181 -10.53 6.24 -16.55
N LYS A 182 -10.27 4.93 -16.43
CA LYS A 182 -11.28 3.86 -16.63
C LYS A 182 -12.51 4.06 -15.73
N HIS A 183 -12.29 4.57 -14.52
CA HIS A 183 -13.34 4.84 -13.55
C HIS A 183 -13.77 6.33 -13.47
N LYS A 184 -13.37 7.16 -14.45
CA LYS A 184 -13.74 8.58 -14.55
C LYS A 184 -13.41 9.43 -13.30
N ARG A 185 -12.30 9.12 -12.63
CA ARG A 185 -11.80 9.85 -11.45
C ARG A 185 -10.79 10.93 -11.86
N MET A 186 -11.31 12.05 -12.37
CA MET A 186 -10.49 13.09 -12.99
C MET A 186 -9.68 13.94 -12.00
N GLU A 187 -10.21 14.23 -10.81
CA GLU A 187 -9.50 15.01 -9.80
C GLU A 187 -8.18 14.34 -9.33
N PRO A 188 -8.18 13.09 -8.84
CA PRO A 188 -6.94 12.40 -8.49
C PRO A 188 -6.05 12.20 -9.71
N TYR A 189 -6.63 11.98 -10.91
CA TYR A 189 -5.86 11.87 -12.15
C TYR A 189 -5.05 13.15 -12.43
N GLN A 190 -5.69 14.32 -12.33
CA GLN A 190 -5.02 15.62 -12.52
C GLN A 190 -3.89 15.83 -11.51
N TRP A 191 -4.10 15.44 -10.26
CA TRP A 191 -3.09 15.54 -9.23
C TRP A 191 -1.85 14.67 -9.55
N ILE A 192 -2.07 13.44 -10.04
CA ILE A 192 -0.99 12.54 -10.45
C ILE A 192 -0.28 13.09 -11.68
N LEU A 193 -1.02 13.60 -12.66
CA LEU A 193 -0.47 14.21 -13.88
C LEU A 193 0.49 15.36 -13.56
N ARG A 194 0.09 16.23 -12.62
CA ARG A 194 0.95 17.31 -12.09
C ARG A 194 2.19 16.73 -11.41
N SER A 195 2.03 15.72 -10.55
CA SER A 195 3.15 15.09 -9.86
C SER A 195 4.16 14.45 -10.82
N LEU A 196 3.66 13.83 -11.89
CA LEU A 196 4.49 13.24 -12.94
C LEU A 196 5.24 14.31 -13.76
N PHE A 197 4.58 15.43 -14.06
CA PHE A 197 5.24 16.59 -14.67
C PHE A 197 6.40 17.10 -13.80
N GLU A 198 6.15 17.32 -12.50
CA GLU A 198 7.18 17.80 -11.57
C GLU A 198 8.36 16.83 -11.47
N TYR A 199 8.08 15.52 -11.42
CA TYR A 199 9.11 14.50 -11.43
C TYR A 199 10.01 14.61 -12.67
N TYR A 200 9.44 14.66 -13.88
CA TYR A 200 10.24 14.78 -15.10
C TYR A 200 10.91 16.15 -15.26
N TYR A 201 10.29 17.21 -14.75
CA TYR A 201 10.89 18.55 -14.67
C TYR A 201 12.17 18.49 -13.83
N THR A 202 12.12 17.88 -12.64
CA THR A 202 13.31 17.73 -11.77
C THR A 202 14.43 16.90 -12.39
N LEU A 203 14.08 15.97 -13.28
CA LEU A 203 15.05 15.18 -14.05
C LEU A 203 15.57 15.89 -15.30
N GLY A 204 15.11 17.11 -15.60
CA GLY A 204 15.50 17.81 -16.83
C GLY A 204 14.90 17.23 -18.11
N ASN A 205 13.92 16.32 -18.01
CA ASN A 205 13.40 15.58 -19.16
C ASN A 205 12.32 16.37 -19.90
N VAL A 206 12.76 17.31 -20.75
CA VAL A 206 11.88 18.18 -21.54
C VAL A 206 10.93 17.40 -22.44
N ARG A 207 11.38 16.28 -23.04
CA ARG A 207 10.55 15.48 -23.92
C ARG A 207 9.31 14.97 -23.18
N GLN A 208 9.50 14.38 -22.00
CA GLN A 208 8.38 13.87 -21.21
C GLN A 208 7.47 14.99 -20.69
N CYS A 209 8.03 16.12 -20.27
CA CYS A 209 7.22 17.27 -19.87
C CYS A 209 6.34 17.81 -21.02
N LYS A 210 6.84 17.80 -22.27
CA LYS A 210 6.04 18.16 -23.46
C LYS A 210 4.91 17.18 -23.72
N GLU A 211 5.20 15.88 -23.66
CA GLU A 211 4.18 14.84 -23.85
C GLU A 211 3.07 14.94 -22.79
N ILE A 212 3.43 15.17 -21.53
CA ILE A 212 2.46 15.37 -20.45
C ILE A 212 1.60 16.61 -20.71
N MET A 213 2.20 17.73 -21.14
CA MET A 213 1.46 18.95 -21.48
C MET A 213 0.48 18.71 -22.63
N LYS A 214 0.93 18.03 -23.69
CA LYS A 214 0.09 17.67 -24.84
C LYS A 214 -1.11 16.83 -24.41
N HIS A 215 -0.87 15.73 -23.69
CA HIS A 215 -1.94 14.87 -23.18
C HIS A 215 -2.90 15.61 -22.24
N SER A 216 -2.39 16.55 -21.42
CA SER A 216 -3.24 17.34 -20.52
C SER A 216 -4.26 18.20 -21.28
N ILE A 217 -3.87 18.73 -22.44
CA ILE A 217 -4.74 19.52 -23.32
C ILE A 217 -5.74 18.60 -24.03
N GLU A 218 -5.27 17.48 -24.59
CA GLU A 218 -6.12 16.50 -25.29
C GLU A 218 -7.23 15.93 -24.38
N LEU A 219 -6.95 15.73 -23.10
CA LEU A 219 -7.91 15.23 -22.11
C LEU A 219 -8.73 16.34 -21.43
N ASN A 220 -8.64 17.59 -21.88
CA ASN A 220 -9.32 18.76 -21.31
C ASN A 220 -9.04 18.94 -19.80
N VAL A 221 -7.82 18.63 -19.38
CA VAL A 221 -7.34 18.78 -18.00
C VAL A 221 -6.01 19.54 -17.96
N PRO A 222 -6.01 20.81 -18.42
CA PRO A 222 -4.78 21.55 -18.61
C PRO A 222 -4.02 21.69 -17.29
N LEU A 223 -2.69 21.55 -17.38
CA LEU A 223 -1.83 21.83 -16.25
C LEU A 223 -1.90 23.32 -15.85
N PRO A 224 -1.73 23.66 -14.56
CA PRO A 224 -1.72 25.06 -14.12
C PRO A 224 -0.62 25.89 -14.80
N GLN A 225 -0.83 27.20 -14.85
CA GLN A 225 0.08 28.16 -15.50
C GLN A 225 1.53 28.04 -14.98
N ALA A 226 1.72 27.72 -13.69
CA ALA A 226 3.04 27.52 -13.11
C ALA A 226 3.84 26.42 -13.83
N GLN A 227 3.22 25.27 -14.13
CA GLN A 227 3.84 24.18 -14.88
C GLN A 227 4.09 24.56 -16.34
N GLN A 228 3.17 25.31 -16.96
CA GLN A 228 3.34 25.81 -18.32
C GLN A 228 4.56 26.74 -18.43
N SER A 229 4.70 27.70 -17.52
CA SER A 229 5.87 28.59 -17.44
C SER A 229 7.17 27.84 -17.21
N ARG A 230 7.16 26.81 -16.34
CA ARG A 230 8.31 25.92 -16.11
C ARG A 230 8.76 25.21 -17.38
N LEU A 231 7.83 24.69 -18.17
CA LEU A 231 8.15 24.03 -19.45
C LEU A 231 8.76 25.03 -20.44
N ILE A 232 8.20 26.23 -20.55
CA ILE A 232 8.74 27.29 -21.43
C ILE A 232 10.20 27.59 -21.04
N HIS A 233 10.46 27.82 -19.75
CA HIS A 233 11.80 28.08 -19.24
C HIS A 233 12.78 26.94 -19.55
N MET A 234 12.38 25.67 -19.35
CA MET A 234 13.22 24.53 -19.73
C MET A 234 13.55 24.50 -21.22
N VAL A 235 12.55 24.76 -22.10
CA VAL A 235 12.74 24.74 -23.55
C VAL A 235 13.66 25.88 -24.01
N LEU A 236 13.51 27.07 -23.43
CA LEU A 236 14.35 28.22 -23.75
C LEU A 236 15.79 28.02 -23.27
N ASN A 237 15.99 27.48 -22.08
CA ASN A 237 17.34 27.24 -21.55
C ASN A 237 18.05 26.05 -22.22
N ASN A 238 17.32 25.00 -22.61
CA ASN A 238 17.90 23.90 -23.39
C ASN A 238 18.34 24.35 -24.79
N LYS A 239 17.64 25.31 -25.39
CA LYS A 239 18.07 25.90 -26.68
C LYS A 239 19.41 26.62 -26.56
N HIS A 240 19.69 27.27 -25.43
CA HIS A 240 21.00 27.87 -25.17
C HIS A 240 22.11 26.82 -24.97
N GLN A 241 21.85 25.74 -24.23
CA GLN A 241 22.82 24.65 -24.06
C GLN A 241 23.12 23.88 -25.35
N GLN A 242 22.13 23.67 -26.22
CA GLN A 242 22.37 23.08 -27.54
C GLN A 242 23.16 24.00 -28.49
N LYS A 243 23.01 25.33 -28.36
CA LYS A 243 23.79 26.30 -29.14
C LYS A 243 25.25 26.34 -28.68
N ILE A 244 25.47 26.36 -27.36
CA ILE A 244 26.80 26.29 -26.75
C ILE A 244 27.48 24.97 -27.09
N ASN A 245 26.79 23.83 -27.01
CA ASN A 245 27.38 22.54 -27.41
C ASN A 245 27.72 22.50 -28.90
N LYS A 246 26.90 23.09 -29.79
CA LYS A 246 27.24 23.19 -31.22
C LYS A 246 28.44 24.09 -31.48
N GLU A 247 28.54 25.24 -30.79
CA GLU A 247 29.67 26.16 -30.90
C GLU A 247 30.96 25.54 -30.33
N VAL A 248 30.89 24.89 -29.17
CA VAL A 248 32.02 24.17 -28.56
C VAL A 248 32.44 22.99 -29.44
N THR A 249 31.50 22.21 -29.98
CA THR A 249 31.82 21.11 -30.90
C THR A 249 32.43 21.63 -32.21
N ALA A 250 31.94 22.76 -32.74
CA ALA A 250 32.51 23.39 -33.93
C ALA A 250 33.90 24.01 -33.69
N ILE A 251 34.16 24.55 -32.50
CA ILE A 251 35.48 25.04 -32.08
C ILE A 251 36.45 23.88 -31.90
N ILE A 252 36.03 22.79 -31.24
CA ILE A 252 36.83 21.57 -31.11
C ILE A 252 37.14 20.99 -32.50
N PHE A 253 36.17 20.94 -33.42
CA PHE A 253 36.39 20.47 -34.78
C PHE A 253 37.39 21.36 -35.55
N LYS A 254 37.35 22.69 -35.37
CA LYS A 254 38.31 23.65 -35.93
C LYS A 254 39.71 23.63 -35.28
N LEU A 255 39.83 23.06 -34.08
CA LEU A 255 41.11 22.89 -33.40
C LEU A 255 41.73 21.52 -33.71
N MET A 256 40.91 20.57 -34.16
CA MET A 256 41.32 19.21 -34.52
C MET A 256 41.58 19.02 -36.02
N PHE A 257 41.18 19.98 -36.87
CA PHE A 257 41.39 20.03 -38.32
C PHE A 257 41.68 21.46 -38.77
#